data_AF-A0A8T3BPF3-F1
#
_entry.id   AF-A0A8T3BPF3-F1
#
_cell.length_a   1.000
_cell.length_b   1.000
_cell.length_c   1.000
_cell.angle_alpha   90.00
_cell.angle_beta   90.00
_cell.angle_gamma   90.00
#
_symmetry.space_group_name_H-M   'P 1'
#
loop_
_entity.id
_entity.type
_entity.pdbx_description
1 polymer ?
#
loop_
_entity_poly.entity_id
_entity_poly.type
_entity_poly.pdbx_seq_one_letter_code
_entity_poly.pdbx_strand_id
1 'polypeptide(L)'
;MSSRNIILLELNGEGEAKGETRVSSTCFRDSKNLSSRSERIFPFYAMGKSKPDAPSLMSLSASDSASDSIWDTIRAEAKSETEKEPILSSFLYASILSHNCLEEALGFVLANRLQDPTLLAAQLMDIFENIIMNDRGIQQSIRLDLQAFRDRDPACASYSWALLYLKGYHSLQSYRVAHALWNQGRKVLALALQSRISEVFSVDIHPAAKIGEGILLDHATGLVIGETAVVGNKVSLMQGVTLGGTGKEVGDRHPKIGQGALIGAGATILGNIIVGEGAMIAAGSLVLKNVPSHSMAVGNPAKIIGYLDEEDPSLTMKHDATKGYFEKLAISSTDRKSNGVCHHTSPYI
;
A
#
# COMPACT_ATOMS: atom_id res chain seq x y z
N MET A 1 26.99 34.88 -0.85
CA MET A 1 28.19 34.48 -0.10
C MET A 1 27.98 34.81 1.37
N SER A 2 27.67 33.82 2.19
CA SER A 2 27.66 33.95 3.66
C SER A 2 28.02 32.59 4.24
N SER A 3 29.28 32.46 4.62
CA SER A 3 29.86 31.25 5.21
C SER A 3 29.30 31.04 6.62
N ARG A 4 28.76 29.85 6.90
CA ARG A 4 28.42 29.40 8.25
C ARG A 4 29.52 28.47 8.74
N ASN A 5 30.17 28.87 9.84
CA ASN A 5 31.14 28.06 10.56
C ASN A 5 30.43 26.89 11.25
N ILE A 6 31.00 25.70 11.07
CA ILE A 6 30.66 24.45 11.74
C ILE A 6 31.45 24.41 13.06
N ILE A 7 30.78 24.21 14.19
CA ILE A 7 31.41 23.89 15.47
C ILE A 7 31.32 22.37 15.65
N LEU A 8 32.46 21.69 15.56
CA LEU A 8 32.65 20.33 16.06
C LEU A 8 32.77 20.38 17.59
N LEU A 9 32.02 19.55 18.30
CA LEU A 9 32.28 19.21 19.69
C LEU A 9 32.80 17.77 19.73
N GLU A 10 34.10 17.64 20.01
CA GLU A 10 34.73 16.39 20.44
C GLU A 10 34.32 16.10 21.90
N LEU A 11 33.97 14.85 22.18
CA LEU A 11 33.91 14.33 23.55
C LEU A 11 34.76 13.06 23.62
N ASN A 12 35.93 13.20 24.25
CA ASN A 12 36.73 12.11 24.81
C ASN A 12 36.52 12.09 26.33
N GLY A 13 36.48 10.91 26.93
CA GLY A 13 36.83 10.75 28.35
C GLY A 13 35.98 9.77 29.15
N GLU A 14 36.61 8.65 29.49
CA GLU A 14 36.20 7.50 30.31
C GLU A 14 35.71 7.82 31.74
N GLY A 15 34.99 6.85 32.34
CA GLY A 15 34.81 6.76 33.80
C GLY A 15 33.79 5.70 34.24
N GLU A 16 34.28 4.53 34.66
CA GLU A 16 33.50 3.48 35.35
C GLU A 16 32.99 3.93 36.74
N ALA A 17 31.79 3.47 37.13
CA ALA A 17 31.45 3.26 38.54
C ALA A 17 30.36 2.18 38.70
N LYS A 18 30.67 1.18 39.52
CA LYS A 18 29.79 0.10 39.99
C LYS A 18 28.70 0.62 40.94
N GLY A 19 27.54 -0.01 40.92
CA GLY A 19 26.50 0.18 41.94
C GLY A 19 25.35 -0.82 41.79
N GLU A 20 25.51 -1.99 42.41
CA GLU A 20 24.39 -2.90 42.70
C GLU A 20 23.49 -2.29 43.79
N THR A 21 22.18 -2.37 43.62
CA THR A 21 21.24 -2.21 44.74
C THR A 21 20.08 -3.18 44.57
N ARG A 22 20.06 -4.21 45.43
CA ARG A 22 18.97 -5.17 45.63
C ARG A 22 18.21 -4.74 46.88
N VAL A 23 16.89 -4.61 46.81
CA VAL A 23 16.01 -4.54 47.98
C VAL A 23 14.78 -5.42 47.76
N SER A 24 14.69 -6.44 48.63
CA SER A 24 13.55 -7.09 49.31
C SER A 24 12.32 -7.58 48.50
N SER A 25 11.48 -8.53 48.93
CA SER A 25 11.28 -9.22 50.22
C SER A 25 10.50 -10.54 50.00
N THR A 26 10.55 -11.42 50.99
CA THR A 26 10.00 -12.79 51.07
C THR A 26 8.50 -12.90 51.41
N CYS A 27 7.85 -13.95 50.86
CA CYS A 27 6.81 -14.87 51.39
C CYS A 27 5.51 -14.36 52.06
N PHE A 28 4.33 -14.81 51.56
CA PHE A 28 3.48 -15.85 52.20
C PHE A 28 2.26 -16.26 51.32
N ARG A 29 1.67 -17.41 51.69
CA ARG A 29 0.80 -18.35 50.95
C ARG A 29 -0.71 -18.01 50.83
N ASP A 30 -1.28 -18.64 49.80
CA ASP A 30 -2.60 -19.31 49.65
C ASP A 30 -3.93 -18.54 49.78
N SER A 31 -4.75 -18.67 48.72
CA SER A 31 -6.22 -18.82 48.78
C SER A 31 -6.72 -19.47 47.47
N LYS A 32 -7.53 -20.52 47.62
CA LYS A 32 -8.09 -21.39 46.55
C LYS A 32 -9.39 -20.83 45.95
N ASN A 33 -9.65 -21.27 44.71
CA ASN A 33 -10.94 -21.54 44.04
C ASN A 33 -11.88 -20.36 43.70
N LEU A 34 -12.16 -20.17 42.39
CA LEU A 34 -13.43 -20.61 41.78
C LEU A 34 -13.40 -20.58 40.22
N SER A 35 -13.98 -21.63 39.64
CA SER A 35 -14.56 -21.86 38.29
C SER A 35 -14.53 -20.75 37.23
N SER A 36 -14.37 -20.99 35.92
CA SER A 36 -15.04 -22.02 35.11
C SER A 36 -14.38 -22.12 33.71
N ARG A 37 -14.38 -23.35 33.18
CA ARG A 37 -14.00 -23.69 31.80
C ARG A 37 -15.05 -23.16 30.83
N SER A 38 -14.62 -22.51 29.74
CA SER A 38 -15.43 -22.34 28.53
C SER A 38 -14.75 -23.11 27.40
N GLU A 39 -15.40 -24.20 27.00
CA GLU A 39 -15.03 -25.04 25.87
C GLU A 39 -15.41 -24.32 24.56
N ARG A 40 -14.42 -24.16 23.67
CA ARG A 40 -14.63 -23.64 22.32
C ARG A 40 -15.23 -24.75 21.44
N ILE A 41 -16.46 -24.53 21.01
CA ILE A 41 -17.20 -25.37 20.06
C ILE A 41 -16.68 -25.06 18.64
N PHE A 42 -16.11 -26.07 17.99
CA PHE A 42 -15.87 -26.12 16.54
C PHE A 42 -16.95 -27.01 15.92
N PRO A 43 -17.64 -26.62 14.83
CA PRO A 43 -18.36 -27.57 14.01
C PRO A 43 -17.44 -28.10 12.90
N PHE A 44 -17.15 -29.40 13.02
CA PHE A 44 -16.61 -30.26 12.00
C PHE A 44 -17.79 -30.87 11.22
N TYR A 45 -17.82 -30.76 9.90
CA TYR A 45 -18.52 -31.74 9.06
C TYR A 45 -17.70 -32.00 7.80
N ALA A 46 -17.34 -33.28 7.65
CA ALA A 46 -16.68 -33.83 6.48
C ALA A 46 -17.67 -34.67 5.66
N MET A 47 -17.60 -34.44 4.34
CA MET A 47 -17.81 -35.38 3.22
C MET A 47 -19.22 -35.81 2.80
N GLY A 48 -19.54 -35.46 1.54
CA GLY A 48 -20.51 -36.14 0.68
C GLY A 48 -20.45 -35.57 -0.75
N LYS A 49 -19.90 -36.34 -1.70
CA LYS A 49 -19.69 -35.96 -3.11
C LYS A 49 -20.99 -35.98 -3.92
N SER A 50 -21.21 -34.94 -4.73
CA SER A 50 -21.85 -35.02 -6.05
C SER A 50 -21.51 -33.77 -6.88
N LYS A 51 -21.24 -33.96 -8.18
CA LYS A 51 -20.89 -32.93 -9.18
C LYS A 51 -22.00 -31.86 -9.28
N PRO A 52 -21.64 -30.61 -9.62
CA PRO A 52 -22.53 -29.75 -10.38
C PRO A 52 -22.00 -29.51 -11.80
N ASP A 53 -22.88 -29.68 -12.77
CA ASP A 53 -22.73 -29.19 -14.13
C ASP A 53 -22.58 -27.66 -14.16
N ALA A 54 -21.87 -27.17 -15.17
CA ALA A 54 -21.54 -25.75 -15.35
C ALA A 54 -22.79 -24.85 -15.40
N PRO A 55 -22.80 -23.69 -14.72
CA PRO A 55 -23.75 -22.64 -15.02
C PRO A 55 -23.23 -21.78 -16.18
N SER A 56 -24.09 -21.68 -17.18
CA SER A 56 -24.06 -20.81 -18.35
C SER A 56 -23.62 -19.38 -18.07
N LEU A 57 -22.82 -18.84 -18.98
CA LEU A 57 -22.49 -17.43 -19.15
C LEU A 57 -23.78 -16.60 -19.33
N MET A 58 -24.32 -16.04 -18.24
CA MET A 58 -25.35 -15.01 -18.33
C MET A 58 -24.68 -13.64 -18.43
N SER A 59 -24.95 -12.96 -19.54
CA SER A 59 -24.56 -11.58 -19.79
C SER A 59 -25.06 -10.67 -18.67
N LEU A 60 -24.14 -9.98 -18.01
CA LEU A 60 -24.47 -8.86 -17.12
C LEU A 60 -24.93 -7.67 -17.98
N SER A 61 -26.22 -7.63 -18.25
CA SER A 61 -26.91 -6.40 -18.64
C SER A 61 -27.02 -5.49 -17.41
N ALA A 62 -26.66 -4.22 -17.61
CA ALA A 62 -26.69 -3.15 -16.62
C ALA A 62 -28.01 -3.12 -15.81
N SER A 63 -27.88 -3.15 -14.49
CA SER A 63 -28.93 -2.76 -13.56
C SER A 63 -28.43 -1.62 -12.67
N ASP A 64 -29.17 -0.53 -12.72
CA ASP A 64 -29.04 0.69 -11.92
C ASP A 64 -29.17 0.41 -10.40
N SER A 65 -28.48 1.23 -9.60
CA SER A 65 -28.46 1.29 -8.12
C SER A 65 -28.06 0.04 -7.31
N ALA A 66 -26.86 -0.49 -7.53
CA ALA A 66 -26.18 -1.26 -6.48
C ALA A 66 -25.70 -0.28 -5.38
N SER A 67 -26.13 -0.48 -4.13
CA SER A 67 -25.66 0.30 -2.98
C SER A 67 -24.13 0.24 -2.87
N ASP A 68 -23.47 1.38 -2.75
CA ASP A 68 -22.02 1.45 -2.53
C ASP A 68 -21.69 1.16 -1.05
N SER A 69 -21.39 -0.11 -0.76
CA SER A 69 -21.16 -0.58 0.61
C SER A 69 -19.96 0.09 1.29
N ILE A 70 -18.92 0.46 0.54
CA ILE A 70 -17.76 1.17 1.09
C ILE A 70 -18.18 2.59 1.50
N TRP A 71 -18.90 3.30 0.63
CA TRP A 71 -19.37 4.64 0.96
C TRP A 71 -20.33 4.65 2.16
N ASP A 72 -21.28 3.73 2.20
CA ASP A 72 -22.22 3.60 3.32
C ASP A 72 -21.48 3.35 4.64
N THR A 73 -20.42 2.52 4.60
CA THR A 73 -19.56 2.25 5.75
C THR A 73 -18.80 3.51 6.19
N ILE A 74 -18.19 4.25 5.27
CA ILE A 74 -17.49 5.51 5.56
C ILE A 74 -18.42 6.52 6.22
N ARG A 75 -19.65 6.66 5.74
CA ARG A 75 -20.63 7.57 6.34
C ARG A 75 -21.02 7.12 7.75
N ALA A 76 -21.17 5.82 7.98
CA ALA A 76 -21.48 5.28 9.31
C ALA A 76 -20.32 5.49 10.29
N GLU A 77 -19.08 5.23 9.85
CA GLU A 77 -17.85 5.48 10.61
C GLU A 77 -17.74 6.97 11.00
N ALA A 78 -17.91 7.87 10.03
CA ALA A 78 -17.85 9.32 10.27
C ALA A 78 -18.92 9.80 11.26
N LYS A 79 -20.16 9.29 11.18
CA LYS A 79 -21.19 9.60 12.20
C LYS A 79 -20.76 9.14 13.59
N SER A 80 -20.28 7.90 13.71
CA SER A 80 -19.80 7.38 15.01
C SER A 80 -18.62 8.20 15.56
N GLU A 81 -17.73 8.67 14.69
CA GLU A 81 -16.59 9.49 15.09
C GLU A 81 -17.00 10.90 15.54
N THR A 82 -18.01 11.51 14.91
CA THR A 82 -18.52 12.83 15.35
C THR A 82 -19.07 12.80 16.78
N GLU A 83 -19.64 11.66 17.20
CA GLU A 83 -20.15 11.46 18.56
C GLU A 83 -19.01 11.25 19.56
N LYS A 84 -17.95 10.55 19.15
CA LYS A 84 -16.79 10.23 19.99
C LYS A 84 -15.84 11.41 20.16
N GLU A 85 -15.68 12.24 19.14
CA GLU A 85 -14.76 13.36 19.13
C GLU A 85 -15.43 14.65 18.60
N PRO A 86 -16.20 15.36 19.45
CA PRO A 86 -17.00 16.51 19.03
C PRO A 86 -16.20 17.66 18.41
N ILE A 87 -14.92 17.83 18.76
CA ILE A 87 -14.08 18.90 18.18
C ILE A 87 -13.88 18.72 16.67
N LEU A 88 -13.95 17.48 16.17
CA LEU A 88 -13.82 17.16 14.75
C LEU A 88 -15.16 17.12 14.03
N SER A 89 -16.28 17.38 14.71
CA SER A 89 -17.62 17.21 14.13
C SER A 89 -17.84 18.04 12.87
N SER A 90 -17.46 19.33 12.88
CA SER A 90 -17.56 20.19 11.70
C SER A 90 -16.67 19.72 10.54
N PHE A 91 -15.47 19.21 10.86
CA PHE A 91 -14.54 18.68 9.85
C PHE A 91 -15.09 17.40 9.20
N LEU A 92 -15.60 16.46 9.99
CA LEU A 92 -16.19 15.21 9.51
C LEU A 92 -17.49 15.46 8.73
N TYR A 93 -18.30 16.43 9.17
CA TYR A 93 -19.51 16.80 8.44
C TYR A 93 -19.17 17.41 7.08
N ALA A 94 -18.27 18.38 7.07
CA ALA A 94 -17.83 19.03 5.83
C ALA A 94 -17.20 18.01 4.88
N SER A 95 -16.31 17.14 5.35
CA SER A 95 -15.51 16.25 4.50
C SER A 95 -16.22 14.97 4.05
N ILE A 96 -17.25 14.51 4.77
CA ILE A 96 -17.94 13.24 4.47
C ILE A 96 -19.46 13.43 4.47
N LEU A 97 -20.04 13.87 5.58
CA LEU A 97 -21.51 13.75 5.76
C LEU A 97 -22.31 14.71 4.88
N SER A 98 -21.69 15.78 4.37
CA SER A 98 -22.30 16.74 3.46
C SER A 98 -22.35 16.30 1.98
N HIS A 99 -21.63 15.23 1.62
CA HIS A 99 -21.51 14.74 0.25
C HIS A 99 -22.49 13.59 -0.04
N ASN A 100 -22.81 13.37 -1.32
CA ASN A 100 -23.73 12.33 -1.76
C ASN A 100 -23.03 11.03 -2.09
N CYS A 101 -21.80 11.09 -2.61
CA CYS A 101 -20.98 9.94 -2.97
C CYS A 101 -19.52 10.07 -2.52
N LEU A 102 -18.79 8.96 -2.62
CA LEU A 102 -17.38 8.86 -2.24
C LEU A 102 -16.48 9.78 -3.08
N GLU A 103 -16.80 9.93 -4.36
CA GLU A 103 -16.06 10.74 -5.32
C GLU A 103 -16.04 12.22 -4.94
N GLU A 104 -17.21 12.78 -4.59
CA GLU A 104 -17.36 14.16 -4.12
C GLU A 104 -16.56 14.39 -2.82
N ALA A 105 -16.71 13.49 -1.85
CA ALA A 105 -15.98 13.56 -0.58
C ALA A 105 -14.47 13.49 -0.78
N LEU A 106 -13.99 12.59 -1.66
CA LEU A 106 -12.58 12.50 -2.00
C LEU A 106 -12.09 13.77 -2.68
N GLY A 107 -12.83 14.30 -3.65
CA GLY A 107 -12.51 15.57 -4.31
C GLY A 107 -12.33 16.70 -3.29
N PHE A 108 -13.25 16.80 -2.33
CA PHE A 108 -13.20 17.80 -1.26
C PHE A 108 -11.94 17.66 -0.41
N VAL A 109 -11.64 16.43 0.03
CA VAL A 109 -10.45 16.15 0.85
C VAL A 109 -9.17 16.49 0.07
N LEU A 110 -9.03 16.02 -1.16
CA LEU A 110 -7.84 16.26 -1.97
C LEU A 110 -7.64 17.74 -2.29
N ALA A 111 -8.70 18.46 -2.66
CA ALA A 111 -8.65 19.88 -2.94
C ALA A 111 -8.17 20.68 -1.72
N ASN A 112 -8.71 20.40 -0.53
CA ASN A 112 -8.31 21.09 0.70
C ASN A 112 -6.88 20.76 1.14
N ARG A 113 -6.39 19.55 0.85
CA ARG A 113 -5.02 19.13 1.16
C ARG A 113 -3.99 19.74 0.20
N LEU A 114 -4.34 19.89 -1.07
CA LEU A 114 -3.42 20.33 -2.14
C LEU A 114 -3.47 21.82 -2.44
N GLN A 115 -4.46 22.56 -1.92
CA GLN A 115 -4.60 23.99 -2.18
C GLN A 115 -3.35 24.79 -1.81
N ASP A 116 -3.08 25.82 -2.59
CA ASP A 116 -2.10 26.84 -2.30
C ASP A 116 -2.55 28.19 -2.92
N PRO A 117 -1.80 29.29 -2.77
CA PRO A 117 -2.17 30.58 -3.35
C PRO A 117 -2.29 30.60 -4.89
N THR A 118 -1.77 29.60 -5.59
CA THR A 118 -1.82 29.47 -7.06
C THR A 118 -2.96 28.56 -7.51
N LEU A 119 -3.15 27.42 -6.83
CA LEU A 119 -4.19 26.44 -7.08
C LEU A 119 -5.19 26.47 -5.92
N LEU A 120 -6.25 27.27 -6.08
CA LEU A 120 -7.26 27.45 -5.04
C LEU A 120 -8.08 26.17 -4.86
N ALA A 121 -8.55 25.90 -3.64
CA ALA A 121 -9.37 24.73 -3.34
C ALA A 121 -10.58 24.59 -4.27
N ALA A 122 -11.28 25.68 -4.62
CA ALA A 122 -12.41 25.62 -5.54
C ALA A 122 -12.01 25.13 -6.94
N GLN A 123 -10.87 25.60 -7.46
CA GLN A 123 -10.37 25.17 -8.78
C GLN A 123 -9.93 23.71 -8.76
N LEU A 124 -9.26 23.28 -7.68
CA LEU A 124 -8.87 21.90 -7.49
C LEU A 124 -10.10 20.99 -7.37
N MET A 125 -11.12 21.43 -6.64
CA MET A 125 -12.39 20.71 -6.48
C MET A 125 -13.03 20.46 -7.85
N ASP A 126 -13.21 21.51 -8.66
CA ASP A 126 -13.77 21.39 -10.01
C ASP A 126 -12.96 20.41 -10.87
N ILE A 127 -11.61 20.44 -10.79
CA ILE A 127 -10.73 19.53 -11.52
C ILE A 127 -10.91 18.08 -11.05
N PHE A 128 -10.84 17.84 -9.74
CA PHE A 128 -10.94 16.50 -9.16
C PHE A 128 -12.31 15.90 -9.43
N GLU A 129 -13.39 16.61 -9.14
CA GLU A 129 -14.75 16.15 -9.38
C GLU A 129 -14.98 15.86 -10.85
N ASN A 130 -14.61 16.78 -11.76
CA ASN A 130 -14.82 16.57 -13.19
C ASN A 130 -14.11 15.32 -13.71
N ILE A 131 -12.86 15.08 -13.29
CA ILE A 131 -12.12 13.91 -13.75
C ILE A 131 -12.66 12.62 -13.11
N ILE A 132 -12.85 12.60 -11.79
CA ILE A 132 -13.26 11.40 -11.06
C ILE A 132 -14.68 10.99 -11.44
N MET A 133 -15.61 11.93 -11.55
CA MET A 133 -17.01 11.62 -11.85
C MET A 133 -17.21 11.10 -13.29
N ASN A 134 -16.31 11.43 -14.21
CA ASN A 134 -16.40 11.01 -15.61
C ASN A 134 -15.51 9.80 -15.97
N ASP A 135 -14.78 9.23 -15.01
CA ASP A 135 -13.91 8.07 -15.24
C ASP A 135 -14.26 6.89 -14.32
N ARG A 136 -14.95 5.90 -14.89
CA ARG A 136 -15.34 4.66 -14.18
C ARG A 136 -14.15 3.86 -13.66
N GLY A 137 -13.00 3.89 -14.35
CA GLY A 137 -11.80 3.19 -13.93
C GLY A 137 -11.18 3.83 -12.68
N ILE A 138 -11.19 5.16 -12.61
CA ILE A 138 -10.78 5.89 -11.40
C ILE A 138 -11.74 5.61 -10.25
N GLN A 139 -13.06 5.64 -10.48
CA GLN A 139 -14.07 5.32 -9.45
C GLN A 139 -13.87 3.92 -8.86
N GLN A 140 -13.56 2.93 -9.70
CA GLN A 140 -13.25 1.57 -9.25
C GLN A 140 -11.95 1.54 -8.45
N SER A 141 -10.90 2.20 -8.95
CA SER A 141 -9.58 2.24 -8.29
C SER A 141 -9.64 2.85 -6.90
N ILE A 142 -10.38 3.94 -6.72
CA ILE A 142 -10.61 4.62 -5.43
C ILE A 142 -11.08 3.62 -4.36
N ARG A 143 -12.05 2.77 -4.71
CA ARG A 143 -12.63 1.77 -3.80
C ARG A 143 -11.67 0.62 -3.51
N LEU A 144 -11.02 0.09 -4.55
CA LEU A 144 -10.05 -1.00 -4.39
C LEU A 144 -8.82 -0.57 -3.59
N ASP A 145 -8.38 0.68 -3.75
CA ASP A 145 -7.26 1.23 -2.99
C ASP A 145 -7.66 1.44 -1.52
N LEU A 146 -8.86 1.96 -1.22
CA LEU A 146 -9.38 2.01 0.16
C LEU A 146 -9.42 0.62 0.81
N GLN A 147 -9.89 -0.37 0.07
CA GLN A 147 -9.90 -1.76 0.52
C GLN A 147 -8.48 -2.28 0.77
N ALA A 148 -7.51 -1.95 -0.07
CA ALA A 148 -6.12 -2.33 0.15
C ALA A 148 -5.56 -1.75 1.46
N PHE A 149 -5.85 -0.47 1.78
CA PHE A 149 -5.48 0.11 3.08
C PHE A 149 -6.17 -0.61 4.24
N ARG A 150 -7.48 -0.84 4.16
CA ARG A 150 -8.24 -1.50 5.23
C ARG A 150 -7.79 -2.94 5.50
N ASP A 151 -7.48 -3.68 4.45
CA ASP A 151 -7.19 -5.12 4.52
C ASP A 151 -5.73 -5.41 4.89
N ARG A 152 -4.79 -4.54 4.49
CA ARG A 152 -3.35 -4.82 4.55
C ARG A 152 -2.60 -4.01 5.60
N ASP A 153 -3.10 -2.83 5.97
CA ASP A 153 -2.52 -2.04 7.06
C ASP A 153 -3.25 -2.34 8.39
N PRO A 154 -2.61 -3.07 9.33
CA PRO A 154 -3.24 -3.37 10.63
C PRO A 154 -3.49 -2.11 11.48
N ALA A 155 -2.86 -0.97 11.17
CA ALA A 155 -3.12 0.32 11.83
C ALA A 155 -4.31 1.07 11.21
N CYS A 156 -4.76 0.69 10.01
CA CYS A 156 -5.92 1.30 9.35
C CYS A 156 -7.21 0.58 9.74
N ALA A 157 -7.81 0.98 10.87
CA ALA A 157 -8.99 0.32 11.43
C ALA A 157 -10.32 0.64 10.72
N SER A 158 -10.36 1.66 9.85
CA SER A 158 -11.60 2.18 9.24
C SER A 158 -11.34 2.69 7.83
N TYR A 159 -12.35 2.68 6.97
CA TYR A 159 -12.25 3.27 5.63
C TYR A 159 -12.17 4.81 5.69
N SER A 160 -12.90 5.42 6.62
CA SER A 160 -12.86 6.86 6.90
C SER A 160 -11.44 7.35 7.18
N TRP A 161 -10.61 6.56 7.86
CA TRP A 161 -9.24 6.93 8.20
C TRP A 161 -8.34 6.99 6.97
N ALA A 162 -8.46 6.01 6.09
CA ALA A 162 -7.76 6.02 4.81
C ALA A 162 -8.18 7.24 3.97
N LEU A 163 -9.49 7.50 3.87
CA LEU A 163 -10.01 8.65 3.14
C LEU A 163 -9.53 9.99 3.71
N LEU A 164 -9.48 10.17 5.02
CA LEU A 164 -9.24 11.47 5.64
C LEU A 164 -7.77 11.76 5.95
N TYR A 165 -6.96 10.75 6.28
CA TYR A 165 -5.67 10.97 6.95
C TYR A 165 -4.46 10.36 6.24
N LEU A 166 -4.65 9.29 5.45
CA LEU A 166 -3.52 8.55 4.90
C LEU A 166 -3.00 9.18 3.60
N LYS A 167 -1.87 9.89 3.71
CA LYS A 167 -1.27 10.59 2.58
C LYS A 167 -0.84 9.70 1.41
N GLY A 168 -0.56 8.42 1.68
CA GLY A 168 -0.31 7.43 0.64
C GLY A 168 -1.52 7.26 -0.27
N TYR A 169 -2.70 7.10 0.34
CA TYR A 169 -3.97 7.08 -0.38
C TYR A 169 -4.22 8.40 -1.12
N HIS A 170 -4.07 9.56 -0.45
CA HIS A 170 -4.28 10.87 -1.09
C HIS A 170 -3.39 11.09 -2.31
N SER A 171 -2.09 10.78 -2.19
CA SER A 171 -1.12 10.96 -3.27
C SER A 171 -1.44 10.07 -4.48
N LEU A 172 -1.86 8.83 -4.25
CA LEU A 172 -2.25 7.90 -5.31
C LEU A 172 -3.47 8.40 -6.08
N GLN A 173 -4.53 8.80 -5.38
CA GLN A 173 -5.74 9.29 -6.06
C GLN A 173 -5.47 10.61 -6.79
N SER A 174 -4.65 11.49 -6.21
CA SER A 174 -4.23 12.73 -6.87
C SER A 174 -3.41 12.46 -8.14
N TYR A 175 -2.53 11.45 -8.09
CA TYR A 175 -1.79 10.99 -9.25
C TYR A 175 -2.73 10.47 -10.35
N ARG A 176 -3.80 9.72 -10.03
CA ARG A 176 -4.75 9.23 -11.06
C ARG A 176 -5.38 10.38 -11.84
N VAL A 177 -5.72 11.48 -11.15
CA VAL A 177 -6.21 12.71 -11.81
C VAL A 177 -5.12 13.36 -12.65
N ALA A 178 -3.88 13.48 -12.14
CA ALA A 178 -2.76 13.98 -12.92
C ALA A 178 -2.47 13.12 -14.17
N HIS A 179 -2.60 11.79 -14.06
CA HIS A 179 -2.45 10.84 -15.16
C HIS A 179 -3.54 11.04 -16.23
N ALA A 180 -4.80 11.18 -15.82
CA ALA A 180 -5.89 11.48 -16.74
C ALA A 180 -5.65 12.80 -17.48
N LEU A 181 -5.27 13.86 -16.77
CA LEU A 181 -4.93 15.17 -17.35
C LEU A 181 -3.76 15.08 -18.33
N TRP A 182 -2.74 14.30 -18.00
CA TRP A 182 -1.59 14.05 -18.87
C TRP A 182 -2.02 13.43 -20.20
N ASN A 183 -2.87 12.40 -20.14
CA ASN A 183 -3.39 11.69 -21.31
C ASN A 183 -4.36 12.54 -22.15
N GLN A 184 -5.04 13.51 -21.52
CA GLN A 184 -5.84 14.53 -22.21
C GLN A 184 -4.99 15.65 -22.85
N GLY A 185 -3.66 15.59 -22.74
CA GLY A 185 -2.75 16.60 -23.26
C GLY A 185 -2.56 17.83 -22.38
N ARG A 186 -3.24 17.91 -21.22
CA ARG A 186 -3.11 18.99 -20.23
C ARG A 186 -1.85 18.82 -19.37
N LYS A 187 -0.71 18.61 -20.02
CA LYS A 187 0.57 18.20 -19.39
C LYS A 187 1.08 19.20 -18.36
N VAL A 188 0.96 20.50 -18.62
CA VAL A 188 1.43 21.54 -17.69
C VAL A 188 0.68 21.45 -16.36
N LEU A 189 -0.63 21.23 -16.39
CA LEU A 189 -1.43 21.07 -15.17
C LEU A 189 -1.10 19.75 -14.47
N ALA A 190 -0.91 18.66 -15.22
CA ALA A 190 -0.49 17.38 -14.65
C ALA A 190 0.86 17.49 -13.92
N LEU A 191 1.83 18.23 -14.48
CA LEU A 191 3.13 18.50 -13.85
C LEU A 191 3.00 19.42 -12.64
N ALA A 192 2.14 20.44 -12.70
CA ALA A 192 1.86 21.29 -11.54
C ALA A 192 1.26 20.46 -10.38
N LEU A 193 0.32 19.56 -10.67
CA LEU A 193 -0.22 18.63 -9.68
C LEU A 193 0.86 17.67 -9.16
N GLN A 194 1.71 17.10 -10.01
CA GLN A 194 2.84 16.28 -9.56
C GLN A 194 3.72 17.04 -8.55
N SER A 195 4.09 18.29 -8.84
CA SER A 195 4.86 19.13 -7.92
C SER A 195 4.14 19.31 -6.58
N ARG A 196 2.85 19.64 -6.61
CA ARG A 196 2.05 19.81 -5.39
C ARG A 196 1.92 18.53 -4.57
N ILE A 197 1.72 17.38 -5.22
CA ILE A 197 1.66 16.06 -4.56
C ILE A 197 3.01 15.79 -3.86
N SER A 198 4.13 16.06 -4.54
CA SER A 198 5.47 15.91 -3.97
C SER A 198 5.68 16.83 -2.76
N GLU A 199 5.30 18.10 -2.85
CA GLU A 199 5.46 19.06 -1.76
C GLU A 199 4.60 18.74 -0.53
N VAL A 200 3.34 18.36 -0.72
CA VAL A 200 2.38 18.14 0.39
C VAL A 200 2.52 16.75 1.00
N PHE A 201 2.72 15.72 0.17
CA PHE A 201 2.71 14.32 0.62
C PHE A 201 4.10 13.68 0.64
N SER A 202 5.11 14.34 0.08
CA SER A 202 6.46 13.77 -0.13
C SER A 202 6.42 12.52 -1.00
N VAL A 203 5.59 12.53 -2.04
CA VAL A 203 5.41 11.45 -3.00
C VAL A 203 5.54 12.03 -4.41
N ASP A 204 6.52 11.56 -5.17
CA ASP A 204 6.77 12.03 -6.53
C ASP A 204 6.48 10.93 -7.54
N ILE A 205 5.32 11.01 -8.19
CA ILE A 205 4.90 10.07 -9.23
C ILE A 205 4.71 10.86 -10.52
N HIS A 206 5.52 10.53 -11.52
CA HIS A 206 5.39 11.17 -12.82
C HIS A 206 4.03 10.85 -13.47
N PRO A 207 3.27 11.84 -13.99
CA PRO A 207 1.93 11.62 -14.52
C PRO A 207 1.83 10.60 -15.65
N ALA A 208 2.91 10.36 -16.41
CA ALA A 208 2.96 9.35 -17.47
C ALA A 208 3.18 7.91 -17.00
N ALA A 209 3.50 7.69 -15.71
CA ALA A 209 3.61 6.35 -15.15
C ALA A 209 2.29 5.58 -15.36
N LYS A 210 2.30 4.26 -15.18
CA LYS A 210 1.09 3.43 -15.26
C LYS A 210 0.98 2.64 -13.98
N ILE A 211 -0.08 2.85 -13.21
CA ILE A 211 -0.28 2.21 -11.92
C ILE A 211 -1.65 1.56 -11.91
N GLY A 212 -1.68 0.27 -11.56
CA GLY A 212 -2.88 -0.53 -11.45
C GLY A 212 -3.79 -0.12 -10.28
N GLU A 213 -4.65 -1.03 -9.87
CA GLU A 213 -5.66 -0.84 -8.82
C GLU A 213 -5.43 -1.77 -7.61
N GLY A 214 -6.00 -1.40 -6.46
CA GLY A 214 -5.80 -2.13 -5.21
C GLY A 214 -4.40 -1.93 -4.65
N ILE A 215 -3.84 -0.73 -4.81
CA ILE A 215 -2.47 -0.40 -4.42
C ILE A 215 -2.44 0.08 -2.97
N LEU A 216 -1.46 -0.40 -2.22
CA LEU A 216 -1.12 0.14 -0.91
C LEU A 216 0.17 0.97 -1.03
N LEU A 217 0.09 2.27 -0.72
CA LEU A 217 1.26 3.12 -0.52
C LEU A 217 1.40 3.39 0.99
N ASP A 218 1.96 2.44 1.72
CA ASP A 218 2.03 2.55 3.18
C ASP A 218 3.13 3.52 3.60
N HIS A 219 2.77 4.45 4.50
CA HIS A 219 3.52 5.63 4.95
C HIS A 219 3.91 6.64 3.84
N ALA A 220 4.23 6.16 2.63
CA ALA A 220 4.47 6.83 1.36
C ALA A 220 5.64 7.84 1.29
N THR A 221 6.09 8.40 2.42
CA THR A 221 7.13 9.44 2.45
C THR A 221 8.38 9.02 1.66
N GLY A 222 8.80 9.87 0.72
CA GLY A 222 9.99 9.64 -0.10
C GLY A 222 9.80 8.64 -1.25
N LEU A 223 8.56 8.25 -1.57
CA LEU A 223 8.27 7.43 -2.74
C LEU A 223 8.57 8.22 -4.03
N VAL A 224 9.30 7.59 -4.95
CA VAL A 224 9.59 8.15 -6.29
C VAL A 224 9.25 7.12 -7.37
N ILE A 225 8.40 7.49 -8.32
CA ILE A 225 8.02 6.64 -9.46
C ILE A 225 8.18 7.42 -10.76
N GLY A 226 9.11 6.97 -11.60
CA GLY A 226 9.46 7.66 -12.82
C GLY A 226 8.51 7.46 -14.01
N GLU A 227 8.73 8.27 -15.05
CA GLU A 227 7.87 8.44 -16.22
C GLU A 227 7.39 7.16 -16.91
N THR A 228 8.27 6.18 -17.07
CA THR A 228 7.98 4.96 -17.85
C THR A 228 7.77 3.73 -16.96
N ALA A 229 7.60 3.96 -15.66
CA ALA A 229 7.36 2.90 -14.70
C ALA A 229 5.98 2.31 -14.93
N VAL A 230 5.87 0.99 -14.74
CA VAL A 230 4.59 0.29 -14.70
C VAL A 230 4.50 -0.44 -13.38
N VAL A 231 3.38 -0.27 -12.68
CA VAL A 231 3.05 -0.97 -11.45
C VAL A 231 1.75 -1.73 -11.70
N GLY A 232 1.80 -3.06 -11.55
CA GLY A 232 0.63 -3.94 -11.68
C GLY A 232 -0.42 -3.72 -10.60
N ASN A 233 -1.47 -4.53 -10.63
CA ASN A 233 -2.52 -4.49 -9.61
C ASN A 233 -2.04 -5.08 -8.28
N LYS A 234 -2.71 -4.73 -7.19
CA LYS A 234 -2.45 -5.33 -5.86
C LYS A 234 -0.97 -5.26 -5.47
N VAL A 235 -0.30 -4.15 -5.74
CA VAL A 235 1.08 -3.96 -5.30
C VAL A 235 1.07 -3.20 -3.98
N SER A 236 1.97 -3.59 -3.06
CA SER A 236 2.20 -2.88 -1.80
C SER A 236 3.60 -2.28 -1.81
N LEU A 237 3.68 -0.95 -1.68
CA LEU A 237 4.90 -0.15 -1.68
C LEU A 237 5.02 0.59 -0.36
N MET A 238 6.16 0.41 0.31
CA MET A 238 6.46 1.11 1.56
C MET A 238 7.07 2.50 1.30
N GLN A 239 7.34 3.26 2.37
CA GLN A 239 8.05 4.53 2.33
C GLN A 239 9.45 4.41 1.69
N GLY A 240 9.91 5.51 1.07
CA GLY A 240 11.27 5.65 0.54
C GLY A 240 11.58 4.76 -0.68
N VAL A 241 10.59 4.07 -1.24
CA VAL A 241 10.79 3.24 -2.43
C VAL A 241 11.09 4.12 -3.64
N THR A 242 12.04 3.71 -4.47
CA THR A 242 12.37 4.37 -5.74
C THR A 242 12.23 3.42 -6.91
N LEU A 243 11.37 3.76 -7.88
CA LEU A 243 11.26 3.14 -9.20
C LEU A 243 11.88 4.09 -10.24
N GLY A 244 13.20 4.05 -10.35
CA GLY A 244 14.01 5.07 -11.00
C GLY A 244 14.72 4.63 -12.28
N GLY A 245 15.28 5.60 -13.01
CA GLY A 245 16.18 5.35 -14.14
C GLY A 245 17.64 5.20 -13.69
N THR A 246 18.49 4.64 -14.56
CA THR A 246 19.94 4.46 -14.31
C THR A 246 20.82 5.55 -14.92
N GLY A 247 20.27 6.44 -15.75
CA GLY A 247 21.03 7.46 -16.46
C GLY A 247 20.17 8.41 -17.30
N LYS A 248 20.81 9.09 -18.26
CA LYS A 248 20.18 10.11 -19.13
C LYS A 248 19.56 9.57 -20.42
N GLU A 249 19.50 8.26 -20.56
CA GLU A 249 18.94 7.63 -21.77
C GLU A 249 17.45 7.97 -21.90
N VAL A 250 17.03 8.23 -23.13
CA VAL A 250 15.63 8.54 -23.47
C VAL A 250 14.94 7.25 -23.89
N GLY A 251 13.66 7.13 -23.56
CA GLY A 251 12.85 5.94 -23.84
C GLY A 251 12.46 5.22 -22.56
N ASP A 252 12.15 3.94 -22.71
CA ASP A 252 11.70 3.11 -21.59
C ASP A 252 12.87 2.72 -20.68
N ARG A 253 12.90 3.32 -19.48
CA ARG A 253 14.07 3.34 -18.59
C ARG A 253 13.75 3.09 -17.11
N HIS A 254 12.49 2.79 -16.78
CA HIS A 254 12.03 2.61 -15.41
C HIS A 254 11.45 1.21 -15.19
N PRO A 255 11.35 0.75 -13.93
CA PRO A 255 10.94 -0.62 -13.62
C PRO A 255 9.52 -0.99 -14.05
N LYS A 256 9.30 -2.29 -14.24
CA LYS A 256 8.00 -2.94 -14.44
C LYS A 256 7.74 -3.86 -13.25
N ILE A 257 6.87 -3.44 -12.36
CA ILE A 257 6.51 -4.15 -11.13
C ILE A 257 5.28 -5.01 -11.41
N GLY A 258 5.42 -6.33 -11.27
CA GLY A 258 4.37 -7.30 -11.46
C GLY A 258 3.26 -7.19 -10.42
N GLN A 259 2.10 -7.76 -10.75
CA GLN A 259 0.97 -7.86 -9.84
C GLN A 259 1.36 -8.53 -8.52
N GLY A 260 0.77 -8.13 -7.40
CA GLY A 260 0.98 -8.80 -6.11
C GLY A 260 2.37 -8.62 -5.50
N ALA A 261 3.23 -7.79 -6.09
CA ALA A 261 4.57 -7.59 -5.57
C ALA A 261 4.54 -6.79 -4.24
N LEU A 262 5.44 -7.15 -3.33
CA LEU A 262 5.69 -6.43 -2.08
C LEU A 262 7.06 -5.76 -2.14
N ILE A 263 7.10 -4.44 -2.06
CA ILE A 263 8.33 -3.65 -2.12
C ILE A 263 8.58 -2.98 -0.77
N GLY A 264 9.57 -3.49 -0.03
CA GLY A 264 9.90 -3.06 1.32
C GLY A 264 10.48 -1.64 1.40
N ALA A 265 10.47 -1.09 2.62
CA ALA A 265 10.85 0.30 2.88
C ALA A 265 12.26 0.63 2.38
N GLY A 266 12.42 1.76 1.70
CA GLY A 266 13.70 2.24 1.20
C GLY A 266 14.31 1.41 0.05
N ALA A 267 13.58 0.46 -0.52
CA ALA A 267 14.08 -0.31 -1.65
C ALA A 267 14.22 0.58 -2.90
N THR A 268 15.34 0.45 -3.61
CA THR A 268 15.66 1.21 -4.82
C THR A 268 15.78 0.26 -6.00
N ILE A 269 14.95 0.45 -7.02
CA ILE A 269 14.85 -0.40 -8.21
C ILE A 269 15.13 0.49 -9.42
N LEU A 270 16.23 0.22 -10.13
CA LEU A 270 16.73 1.12 -11.18
C LEU A 270 16.81 0.45 -12.54
N GLY A 271 16.34 1.19 -13.56
CA GLY A 271 16.42 0.81 -14.96
C GLY A 271 15.17 0.12 -15.47
N ASN A 272 15.15 -0.18 -16.77
CA ASN A 272 14.07 -0.94 -17.38
C ASN A 272 14.22 -2.43 -17.07
N ILE A 273 13.91 -2.78 -15.82
CA ILE A 273 13.96 -4.15 -15.30
C ILE A 273 12.58 -4.59 -14.83
N ILE A 274 12.37 -5.89 -14.81
CA ILE A 274 11.13 -6.54 -14.41
C ILE A 274 11.29 -7.07 -12.99
N VAL A 275 10.37 -6.70 -12.11
CA VAL A 275 10.11 -7.41 -10.85
C VAL A 275 8.86 -8.25 -11.10
N GLY A 276 9.02 -9.57 -11.10
CA GLY A 276 7.96 -10.50 -11.47
C GLY A 276 6.74 -10.44 -10.55
N GLU A 277 5.66 -11.06 -11.00
CA GLU A 277 4.43 -11.22 -10.22
C GLU A 277 4.72 -11.90 -8.88
N GLY A 278 4.09 -11.41 -7.81
CA GLY A 278 4.24 -11.96 -6.46
C GLY A 278 5.67 -11.95 -5.93
N ALA A 279 6.58 -11.16 -6.51
CA ALA A 279 7.94 -11.03 -6.02
C ALA A 279 7.98 -10.13 -4.78
N MET A 280 8.98 -10.37 -3.92
CA MET A 280 9.21 -9.59 -2.73
C MET A 280 10.59 -8.97 -2.74
N ILE A 281 10.65 -7.65 -2.55
CA ILE A 281 11.89 -6.90 -2.41
C ILE A 281 12.04 -6.50 -0.95
N ALA A 282 13.07 -7.00 -0.28
CA ALA A 282 13.33 -6.67 1.11
C ALA A 282 13.68 -5.18 1.29
N ALA A 283 13.39 -4.64 2.48
CA ALA A 283 13.70 -3.26 2.82
C ALA A 283 15.19 -2.92 2.59
N GLY A 284 15.46 -1.71 2.08
CA GLY A 284 16.81 -1.19 1.83
C GLY A 284 17.57 -1.86 0.68
N SER A 285 16.92 -2.71 -0.13
CA SER A 285 17.60 -3.41 -1.23
C SER A 285 17.85 -2.51 -2.45
N LEU A 286 18.98 -2.73 -3.14
CA LEU A 286 19.30 -2.08 -4.43
C LEU A 286 19.16 -3.11 -5.56
N VAL A 287 18.08 -3.01 -6.35
CA VAL A 287 17.76 -3.95 -7.43
C VAL A 287 18.19 -3.37 -8.77
N LEU A 288 19.14 -4.04 -9.43
CA LEU A 288 19.73 -3.63 -10.71
C LEU A 288 19.53 -4.66 -11.84
N LYS A 289 18.81 -5.75 -11.56
CA LYS A 289 18.56 -6.86 -12.48
C LYS A 289 17.13 -7.36 -12.31
N ASN A 290 16.60 -8.03 -13.33
CA ASN A 290 15.28 -8.65 -13.26
C ASN A 290 15.17 -9.59 -12.06
N VAL A 291 14.02 -9.54 -11.39
CA VAL A 291 13.65 -10.41 -10.26
C VAL A 291 12.56 -11.35 -10.74
N PRO A 292 12.76 -12.67 -10.72
CA PRO A 292 11.74 -13.64 -11.13
C PRO A 292 10.44 -13.52 -10.32
N SER A 293 9.33 -13.98 -10.88
CA SER A 293 8.06 -14.09 -10.16
C SER A 293 8.20 -14.99 -8.92
N HIS A 294 7.43 -14.68 -7.88
CA HIS A 294 7.40 -15.41 -6.61
C HIS A 294 8.79 -15.62 -6.00
N SER A 295 9.70 -14.67 -6.18
CA SER A 295 11.06 -14.73 -5.61
C SER A 295 11.29 -13.59 -4.62
N MET A 296 12.18 -13.81 -3.65
CA MET A 296 12.62 -12.75 -2.73
C MET A 296 14.03 -12.27 -3.11
N ALA A 297 14.16 -10.95 -3.28
CA ALA A 297 15.43 -10.28 -3.49
C ALA A 297 15.82 -9.43 -2.27
N VAL A 298 17.08 -9.53 -1.82
CA VAL A 298 17.62 -8.78 -0.67
C VAL A 298 19.03 -8.26 -0.92
N GLY A 299 19.34 -7.10 -0.35
CA GLY A 299 20.70 -6.60 -0.19
C GLY A 299 21.08 -5.51 -1.20
N ASN A 300 22.34 -5.06 -1.11
CA ASN A 300 22.89 -4.01 -1.95
C ASN A 300 24.26 -4.44 -2.52
N PRO A 301 24.36 -4.85 -3.80
CA PRO A 301 23.24 -5.08 -4.74
C PRO A 301 22.41 -6.31 -4.35
N ALA A 302 21.13 -6.31 -4.76
CA ALA A 302 20.18 -7.34 -4.39
C ALA A 302 20.50 -8.69 -5.04
N LYS A 303 20.30 -9.77 -4.28
CA LYS A 303 20.41 -11.16 -4.73
C LYS A 303 19.14 -11.91 -4.40
N ILE A 304 18.79 -12.88 -5.26
CA ILE A 304 17.68 -13.81 -4.98
C ILE A 304 18.12 -14.77 -3.88
N ILE A 305 17.33 -14.86 -2.81
CA ILE A 305 17.63 -15.73 -1.65
C ILE A 305 16.63 -16.88 -1.47
N GLY A 306 15.51 -16.84 -2.19
CA GLY A 306 14.49 -17.88 -2.12
C GLY A 306 13.29 -17.60 -3.01
N TYR A 307 12.37 -18.55 -3.02
CA TYR A 307 11.08 -18.46 -3.69
C TYR A 307 9.96 -18.56 -2.64
N LEU A 308 8.86 -17.89 -2.91
CA LEU A 308 7.69 -17.79 -2.05
C LEU A 308 6.65 -18.81 -2.52
N ASP A 309 6.10 -19.57 -1.56
CA ASP A 309 4.92 -20.41 -1.79
C ASP A 309 3.62 -19.57 -1.71
N GLU A 310 3.69 -18.34 -1.19
CA GLU A 310 2.58 -17.40 -1.11
C GLU A 310 2.31 -16.80 -2.50
N GLU A 311 1.06 -16.84 -2.97
CA GLU A 311 0.69 -16.29 -4.29
C GLU A 311 0.87 -14.77 -4.37
N ASP A 312 0.52 -14.04 -3.30
CA ASP A 312 0.52 -12.59 -3.27
C ASP A 312 1.09 -12.03 -1.93
N PRO A 313 2.42 -11.83 -1.83
CA PRO A 313 3.05 -11.29 -0.62
C PRO A 313 2.59 -9.86 -0.29
N SER A 314 2.03 -9.12 -1.25
CA SER A 314 1.49 -7.78 -1.01
C SER A 314 0.30 -7.81 -0.04
N LEU A 315 -0.42 -8.93 0.06
CA LEU A 315 -1.59 -9.07 0.92
C LEU A 315 -1.20 -9.46 2.34
N THR A 316 -0.13 -10.23 2.51
CA THR A 316 0.30 -10.71 3.84
C THR A 316 1.15 -9.71 4.57
N MET A 317 1.77 -8.75 3.86
CA MET A 317 2.66 -7.73 4.41
C MET A 317 3.76 -8.30 5.32
N LYS A 318 4.17 -9.54 5.07
CA LYS A 318 5.25 -10.20 5.82
C LYS A 318 6.58 -9.68 5.34
N HIS A 319 7.19 -8.82 6.14
CA HIS A 319 8.50 -8.21 5.83
C HIS A 319 9.71 -9.05 6.27
N ASP A 320 9.49 -10.23 6.88
CA ASP A 320 10.57 -11.06 7.40
C ASP A 320 11.44 -11.61 6.25
N ALA A 321 12.69 -11.15 6.19
CA ALA A 321 13.71 -11.63 5.25
C ALA A 321 14.78 -12.49 5.94
N THR A 322 14.54 -12.97 7.17
CA THR A 322 15.52 -13.76 7.91
C THR A 322 15.67 -15.16 7.34
N LYS A 323 16.90 -15.69 7.43
CA LYS A 323 17.25 -17.05 6.99
C LYS A 323 16.37 -18.14 7.64
N GLY A 324 15.88 -17.92 8.87
CA GLY A 324 15.03 -18.87 9.60
C GLY A 324 13.59 -18.96 9.08
N TYR A 325 13.04 -17.89 8.50
CA TYR A 325 11.79 -17.94 7.75
C TYR A 325 11.94 -18.84 6.51
N PHE A 326 13.11 -18.78 5.87
CA PHE A 326 13.44 -19.57 4.69
C PHE A 326 13.77 -21.03 4.93
N GLU A 327 14.47 -21.39 6.02
CA GLU A 327 14.70 -22.81 6.33
C GLU A 327 13.36 -23.55 6.52
N LYS A 328 12.36 -22.88 7.11
CA LYS A 328 11.00 -23.45 7.26
C LYS A 328 10.27 -23.59 5.92
N LEU A 329 10.36 -22.61 5.01
CA LEU A 329 9.71 -22.66 3.70
C LEU A 329 10.42 -23.61 2.71
N ALA A 330 11.76 -23.65 2.73
CA ALA A 330 12.53 -24.57 1.91
C ALA A 330 12.25 -26.03 2.30
N ILE A 331 12.20 -26.34 3.61
CA ILE A 331 11.85 -27.67 4.12
C ILE A 331 10.43 -28.07 3.68
N SER A 332 9.44 -27.17 3.75
CA SER A 332 8.06 -27.47 3.31
C SER A 332 7.92 -27.70 1.79
N SER A 333 8.78 -27.08 0.98
CA SER A 333 8.78 -27.26 -0.47
C SER A 333 9.42 -28.60 -0.91
N THR A 334 10.44 -29.09 -0.20
CA THR A 334 11.03 -30.42 -0.41
C THR A 334 10.04 -31.55 -0.10
N ASP A 335 9.18 -31.39 0.92
CA ASP A 335 8.13 -32.36 1.25
C ASP A 335 6.96 -32.36 0.26
N ARG A 336 6.76 -31.29 -0.52
CA ARG A 336 5.78 -31.29 -1.62
C ARG A 336 6.33 -31.92 -2.89
N LYS A 337 7.63 -31.76 -3.17
CA LYS A 337 8.29 -32.40 -4.33
C LYS A 337 8.41 -33.92 -4.19
N SER A 338 8.36 -34.47 -2.98
CA SER A 338 8.35 -35.93 -2.77
C SER A 338 6.98 -36.59 -3.01
N ASN A 339 5.89 -35.81 -3.14
CA ASN A 339 4.52 -36.35 -3.23
C ASN A 339 3.66 -35.81 -4.41
N GLY A 340 4.22 -35.04 -5.35
CA GLY A 340 3.44 -34.39 -6.42
C GLY A 340 3.96 -34.67 -7.83
N VAL A 341 3.20 -35.46 -8.59
CA VAL A 341 3.39 -35.72 -10.03
C VAL A 341 3.37 -34.41 -10.81
N CYS A 342 4.47 -34.10 -11.51
CA CYS A 342 4.58 -32.96 -12.41
C CYS A 342 3.72 -33.17 -13.67
N HIS A 343 2.60 -32.47 -13.78
CA HIS A 343 1.94 -32.28 -15.08
C HIS A 343 2.45 -30.99 -15.72
N HIS A 344 3.43 -31.14 -16.60
CA HIS A 344 3.73 -30.12 -17.60
C HIS A 344 2.57 -30.03 -18.58
N THR A 345 1.89 -28.88 -18.61
CA THR A 345 1.21 -28.43 -19.83
C THR A 345 1.56 -26.96 -20.07
N SER A 346 2.33 -26.74 -21.13
CA SER A 346 2.37 -25.49 -21.90
C SER A 346 1.02 -25.36 -22.63
N PRO A 347 0.50 -24.16 -22.93
CA PRO A 347 1.03 -23.38 -24.05
C PRO A 347 1.02 -21.85 -23.91
N TYR A 348 1.84 -21.23 -24.76
CA TYR A 348 1.74 -19.88 -25.29
C TYR A 348 0.30 -19.35 -25.45
N ILE A 349 0.05 -18.12 -24.99
CA ILE A 349 -0.25 -16.88 -25.76
C ILE A 349 -0.05 -15.68 -24.82
#